data_AF-A0A538L2R1-F1
#
_entry.id   AF-A0A538L2R1-F1
#
_cell.length_a   1.000
_cell.length_b   1.000
_cell.length_c   1.000
_cell.angle_alpha   90.00
_cell.angle_beta   90.00
_cell.angle_gamma   90.00
#
_symmetry.space_group_name_H-M   'P 1'
#
loop_
_entity.id
_entity.type
_entity.pdbx_description
1 polymer ?
#
loop_
_entity_poly.entity_id
_entity_poly.type
_entity_poly.pdbx_seq_one_letter_code
_entity_poly.pdbx_strand_id
1 'polypeptide(L)'
;MEGDGVDRFGRRVHIAQLGSTGWVNAAGQPTVPVCLGKWSNGFPVWLIGGWRNARGEVTFPVASGGWSNGTGVRTLPYGGVTFASESSSPLAYYHSIAVDPRLIPIGSRVYVPAYRNLGGGWFTAQDTGGAIRGRHIDVYRPPPPSPTNLGRYMTDQRILVIPPA
;
A
#
# COMPACT_ATOMS: atom_id res chain seq x y z
N MET A 1 -0.96 0.98 -3.17
CA MET A 1 -1.80 0.83 -4.38
C MET A 1 -0.88 0.50 -5.52
N GLU A 2 -1.38 -0.26 -6.49
CA GLU A 2 -0.53 -0.71 -7.58
C GLU A 2 0.03 0.52 -8.31
N GLY A 3 1.30 0.46 -8.67
CA GLY A 3 1.95 1.52 -9.41
C GLY A 3 2.24 2.82 -8.66
N ASP A 4 1.81 3.03 -7.42
CA ASP A 4 2.14 4.25 -6.65
C ASP A 4 3.09 3.97 -5.48
N GLY A 5 4.12 4.80 -5.35
CA GLY A 5 5.12 4.72 -4.29
C GLY A 5 5.62 6.09 -3.85
N VAL A 6 6.46 6.11 -2.82
CA VAL A 6 7.09 7.33 -2.29
C VAL A 6 8.61 7.12 -2.21
N ASP A 7 9.38 8.08 -2.72
CA ASP A 7 10.84 8.05 -2.65
C ASP A 7 11.38 8.56 -1.30
N ARG A 8 12.71 8.55 -1.13
CA ARG A 8 13.39 8.99 0.10
C ARG A 8 13.14 10.46 0.48
N PHE A 9 12.63 11.27 -0.46
CA PHE A 9 12.34 12.69 -0.28
C PHE A 9 10.84 12.94 -0.10
N GLY A 10 10.02 11.90 0.01
CA GLY A 10 8.57 12.04 0.12
C GLY A 10 7.87 12.31 -1.22
N ARG A 11 8.57 12.23 -2.36
CA ARG A 11 7.99 12.47 -3.68
C ARG A 11 7.32 11.19 -4.19
N ARG A 12 6.18 11.35 -4.84
CA ARG A 12 5.48 10.21 -5.47
C ARG A 12 6.28 9.68 -6.64
N VAL A 13 6.28 8.36 -6.80
CA VAL A 13 6.92 7.65 -7.91
C VAL A 13 5.96 6.63 -8.49
N HIS A 14 6.06 6.42 -9.80
CA HIS A 14 5.28 5.39 -10.49
C HIS A 14 6.09 4.10 -10.57
N ILE A 15 5.64 3.05 -9.88
CA ILE A 15 6.25 1.72 -9.95
C ILE A 15 5.73 1.00 -11.19
N ALA A 16 6.57 0.81 -12.21
CA ALA A 16 6.17 0.14 -13.45
C ALA A 16 6.11 -1.39 -13.28
N GLN A 17 7.05 -1.96 -12.52
CA GLN A 17 7.10 -3.39 -12.23
C GLN A 17 7.61 -3.59 -10.81
N LEU A 18 7.00 -4.53 -10.07
CA LEU A 18 7.40 -4.87 -8.70
C LEU A 18 8.62 -5.81 -8.62
N GLY A 19 9.15 -6.24 -9.77
CA GLY A 19 10.24 -7.21 -9.85
C GLY A 19 9.89 -8.58 -9.26
N SER A 20 10.88 -9.46 -9.09
CA SER A 20 10.75 -10.78 -8.46
C SER A 20 11.21 -10.77 -7.00
N THR A 21 10.90 -9.69 -6.28
CA THR A 21 11.35 -9.54 -4.89
C THR A 21 10.43 -10.27 -3.91
N GLY A 22 11.02 -11.03 -2.99
CA GLY A 22 10.31 -11.58 -1.85
C GLY A 22 9.95 -10.50 -0.82
N TRP A 23 9.38 -10.92 0.30
CA TRP A 23 9.01 -10.04 1.41
C TRP A 23 10.02 -10.12 2.55
N VAL A 24 10.12 -9.06 3.35
CA VAL A 24 10.82 -9.06 4.64
C VAL A 24 9.87 -8.75 5.79
N ASN A 25 10.18 -9.29 6.97
CA ASN A 25 9.56 -8.90 8.23
C ASN A 25 10.11 -7.56 8.75
N ALA A 26 9.60 -7.07 9.87
CA ALA A 26 10.02 -5.79 10.46
C ALA A 26 11.52 -5.74 10.81
N ALA A 27 12.13 -6.87 11.16
CA ALA A 27 13.57 -6.99 11.40
C ALA A 27 14.41 -6.98 10.11
N GLY A 28 13.79 -6.87 8.93
CA GLY A 28 14.48 -6.86 7.65
C GLY A 28 14.88 -8.26 7.16
N GLN A 29 14.38 -9.32 7.79
CA GLN A 29 14.67 -10.70 7.42
C GLN A 29 13.66 -11.24 6.40
N PRO A 30 14.08 -12.05 5.40
CA PRO A 30 13.17 -12.64 4.42
C PRO A 30 12.05 -13.45 5.07
N THR A 31 10.84 -13.34 4.52
CA THR A 31 9.65 -14.10 4.91
C THR A 31 8.80 -14.43 3.68
N VAL A 32 8.19 -15.61 3.65
CA VAL A 32 7.35 -16.07 2.52
C VAL A 32 6.02 -16.63 3.03
N PRO A 33 4.94 -16.53 2.24
CA PRO A 33 3.66 -17.11 2.64
C PRO A 33 3.77 -18.63 2.65
N VAL A 34 3.37 -19.25 3.75
CA VAL A 34 3.34 -20.72 3.90
C VAL A 34 1.93 -21.22 3.64
N CYS A 35 0.94 -20.55 4.22
CA CYS A 35 -0.48 -20.72 3.94
C CYS A 35 -1.21 -19.42 4.27
N LEU A 36 -2.54 -19.36 4.06
CA LEU A 36 -3.32 -18.15 4.27
C LEU A 36 -3.11 -17.61 5.69
N GLY A 37 -2.53 -16.42 5.80
CA GLY A 37 -2.25 -15.75 7.07
C GLY A 37 -1.00 -16.24 7.82
N LYS A 38 -0.30 -17.27 7.34
CA LYS A 38 0.92 -17.81 7.99
C LYS A 38 2.17 -17.54 7.15
N TRP A 39 3.22 -17.07 7.81
CA TRP A 39 4.47 -16.66 7.19
C TRP A 39 5.67 -17.35 7.84
N SER A 40 6.69 -17.66 7.03
CA SER A 40 7.84 -18.46 7.49
C SER A 40 8.67 -17.77 8.56
N ASN A 41 8.72 -16.43 8.55
CA ASN A 41 9.55 -15.65 9.46
C ASN A 41 8.84 -14.37 9.93
N GLY A 42 7.59 -14.51 10.38
CA GLY A 42 6.76 -13.39 10.80
C GLY A 42 6.12 -12.63 9.62
N PHE A 43 5.20 -11.72 9.97
CA PHE A 43 4.37 -11.04 8.99
C PHE A 43 5.21 -10.13 8.07
N PRO A 44 4.94 -10.11 6.76
CA PRO A 44 5.65 -9.27 5.81
C PRO A 44 5.26 -7.81 6.01
N VAL A 45 6.24 -6.92 6.03
CA VAL A 45 5.97 -5.48 6.16
C VAL A 45 6.55 -4.67 5.00
N TRP A 46 7.48 -5.24 4.22
CA TRP A 46 8.13 -4.55 3.12
C TRP A 46 8.68 -5.53 2.08
N LEU A 47 8.91 -5.07 0.85
CA LEU A 47 9.64 -5.84 -0.17
C LEU A 47 11.13 -5.98 0.19
N ILE A 48 11.78 -7.00 -0.34
CA ILE A 48 13.24 -7.13 -0.30
C ILE A 48 13.85 -5.95 -1.10
N GLY A 49 14.44 -5.01 -0.36
CA GLY A 49 14.90 -3.70 -0.85
C GLY A 49 14.56 -2.59 0.15
N GLY A 50 14.64 -1.33 -0.29
CA GLY A 50 14.23 -0.16 0.50
C GLY A 50 15.22 0.23 1.61
N TRP A 51 14.76 1.00 2.59
CA TRP A 51 15.65 1.57 3.61
C TRP A 51 15.75 0.71 4.86
N ARG A 52 16.93 0.75 5.49
CA ARG A 52 17.23 0.09 6.77
C ARG A 52 17.79 1.08 7.77
N ASN A 53 17.35 0.95 9.03
CA ASN A 53 17.92 1.68 10.14
C ASN A 53 19.29 1.09 10.55
N ALA A 54 19.97 1.68 11.54
CA ALA A 54 21.28 1.23 12.00
C ALA A 54 21.29 -0.21 12.54
N ARG A 55 20.14 -0.74 12.96
CA ARG A 55 19.97 -2.13 13.41
C ARG A 55 19.69 -3.12 12.26
N GLY A 56 19.57 -2.63 11.03
CA GLY A 56 19.24 -3.44 9.86
C GLY A 56 17.75 -3.73 9.70
N GLU A 57 16.89 -3.07 10.47
CA GLU A 57 15.43 -3.24 10.44
C GLU A 57 14.79 -2.36 9.37
N VAL A 58 13.57 -2.70 8.94
CA VAL A 58 12.80 -1.89 7.97
C VAL A 58 12.49 -0.52 8.56
N THR A 59 12.72 0.53 7.76
CA THR A 59 12.30 1.91 8.03
C THR A 59 11.95 2.60 6.71
N PHE A 60 11.13 3.65 6.76
CA PHE A 60 10.76 4.45 5.60
C PHE A 60 10.34 5.86 6.02
N PRO A 61 10.44 6.87 5.14
CA PRO A 61 9.94 8.21 5.42
C PRO A 61 8.44 8.20 5.66
N VAL A 62 7.97 8.98 6.63
CA VAL A 62 6.54 9.13 6.93
C VAL A 62 6.06 10.51 6.51
N ALA A 63 4.78 10.62 6.14
CA ALA A 63 4.22 11.86 5.57
C ALA A 63 4.30 13.08 6.52
N SER A 64 4.29 12.85 7.83
CA SER A 64 4.46 13.89 8.86
C SER A 64 5.92 14.37 9.03
N GLY A 65 6.86 13.84 8.25
CA GLY A 65 8.29 14.02 8.46
C GLY A 65 8.88 13.00 9.43
N GLY A 66 10.18 12.74 9.30
CA GLY A 66 10.89 11.70 10.05
C GLY A 66 10.81 10.32 9.40
N TRP A 67 11.01 9.28 10.20
CA TRP A 67 11.14 7.89 9.76
C TRP A 67 10.31 6.94 10.62
N SER A 68 9.76 5.90 10.02
CA SER A 68 8.85 4.96 10.70
C SER A 68 9.53 4.10 11.77
N ASN A 69 10.84 3.87 11.69
CA ASN A 69 11.59 3.10 12.68
C ASN A 69 13.05 3.55 12.77
N GLY A 70 13.26 4.82 13.12
CA GLY A 70 14.57 5.46 13.14
C GLY A 70 15.13 5.76 11.75
N THR A 71 16.13 6.64 11.69
CA THR A 71 16.70 7.14 10.42
C THR A 71 17.20 6.00 9.55
N GLY A 72 16.81 6.01 8.27
CA GLY A 72 17.38 5.12 7.26
C GLY A 72 18.83 5.48 6.98
N VAL A 73 19.74 4.56 7.30
CA VAL A 73 21.20 4.73 7.09
C VAL A 73 21.72 3.86 5.95
N ARG A 74 20.94 2.85 5.52
CA ARG A 74 21.28 1.99 4.38
C ARG A 74 20.09 1.89 3.43
N THR A 75 20.38 1.87 2.13
CA THR A 75 19.39 1.60 1.08
C THR A 75 19.77 0.30 0.39
N LEU A 76 18.83 -0.63 0.28
CA LEU A 76 18.97 -1.89 -0.44
C LEU A 76 18.27 -1.77 -1.79
N PRO A 77 18.87 -2.26 -2.89
CA PRO A 77 18.23 -2.23 -4.20
C PRO A 77 16.98 -3.13 -4.18
N TYR A 78 15.94 -2.69 -4.86
CA TYR A 78 14.81 -3.56 -5.17
C TYR A 78 15.17 -4.40 -6.40
N GLY A 79 15.17 -5.72 -6.26
CA GLY A 79 15.51 -6.65 -7.34
C GLY A 79 14.50 -6.61 -8.49
N GLY A 80 14.86 -5.94 -9.60
CA GLY A 80 14.02 -5.89 -10.80
C GLY A 80 12.78 -4.98 -10.68
N VAL A 81 12.69 -4.15 -9.64
CA VAL A 81 11.68 -3.08 -9.61
C VAL A 81 12.08 -2.02 -10.62
N THR A 82 11.15 -1.63 -11.48
CA THR A 82 11.32 -0.54 -12.44
C THR A 82 10.32 0.56 -12.14
N PHE A 83 10.67 1.79 -12.53
CA PHE A 83 9.81 2.96 -12.36
C PHE A 83 9.46 3.53 -13.73
N ALA A 84 8.21 3.91 -13.93
CA ALA A 84 7.80 4.59 -15.15
C ALA A 84 8.29 6.04 -15.12
N SER A 85 8.57 6.60 -16.30
CA SER A 85 8.93 8.01 -16.46
C SER A 85 7.77 8.96 -16.18
N GLU A 86 6.53 8.47 -16.30
CA GLU A 86 5.31 9.22 -16.01
C GLU A 86 4.97 9.12 -14.52
N SER A 87 4.24 10.12 -14.00
CA SER A 87 3.71 10.05 -12.64
C SER A 87 2.63 8.98 -12.53
N SER A 88 2.48 8.39 -11.35
CA SER A 88 1.33 7.53 -11.05
C SER A 88 0.04 8.35 -11.15
N SER A 89 -1.10 7.68 -11.39
CA SER A 89 -2.40 8.35 -11.27
C SER A 89 -2.49 9.05 -9.91
N PRO A 90 -3.05 10.28 -9.84
CA PRO A 90 -3.03 11.06 -8.59
C PRO A 90 -4.02 10.48 -7.58
N LEU A 91 -3.56 9.46 -6.84
CA LEU A 91 -4.31 8.85 -5.75
C LEU A 91 -4.29 9.78 -4.54
N ALA A 92 -5.47 10.04 -3.99
CA ALA A 92 -5.65 10.91 -2.83
C ALA A 92 -5.95 10.06 -1.59
N TYR A 93 -5.18 10.29 -0.52
CA TYR A 93 -5.35 9.57 0.74
C TYR A 93 -6.78 9.74 1.26
N TYR A 94 -7.40 8.63 1.63
CA TYR A 94 -8.79 8.55 2.07
C TYR A 94 -9.82 9.08 1.06
N HIS A 95 -9.46 9.10 -0.23
CA HIS A 95 -10.35 9.48 -1.34
C HIS A 95 -10.24 8.54 -2.54
N SER A 96 -9.18 7.74 -2.64
CA SER A 96 -9.01 6.74 -3.69
C SER A 96 -9.13 5.32 -3.14
N ILE A 97 -9.76 4.42 -3.89
CA ILE A 97 -9.84 2.98 -3.60
C ILE A 97 -9.41 2.14 -4.80
N ALA A 98 -8.83 0.98 -4.51
CA ALA A 98 -8.62 -0.08 -5.47
C ALA A 98 -9.78 -1.07 -5.39
N VAL A 99 -10.24 -1.55 -6.55
CA VAL A 99 -11.43 -2.40 -6.66
C VAL A 99 -11.24 -3.52 -7.68
N ASP A 100 -12.16 -4.49 -7.68
CA ASP A 100 -12.34 -5.38 -8.83
C ASP A 100 -13.24 -4.69 -9.87
N PRO A 101 -12.73 -4.32 -11.07
CA PRO A 101 -13.49 -3.58 -12.07
C PRO A 101 -14.66 -4.37 -12.65
N ARG A 102 -14.69 -5.71 -12.49
CA ARG A 102 -15.81 -6.56 -12.93
C ARG A 102 -17.03 -6.41 -12.03
N LEU A 103 -16.86 -5.88 -10.83
CA LEU A 103 -17.93 -5.66 -9.85
C LEU A 103 -18.18 -4.17 -9.60
N ILE A 104 -17.12 -3.36 -9.49
CA ILE A 104 -17.19 -1.92 -9.29
C ILE A 104 -16.42 -1.25 -10.43
N PRO A 105 -17.10 -0.67 -11.44
CA PRO A 105 -16.41 -0.01 -12.55
C PRO A 105 -15.47 1.09 -12.07
N ILE A 106 -14.32 1.24 -12.72
CA ILE A 106 -13.41 2.38 -12.49
C ILE A 106 -14.17 3.69 -12.76
N GLY A 107 -13.93 4.70 -11.92
CA GLY A 107 -14.66 5.96 -11.90
C GLY A 107 -15.90 5.96 -11.00
N SER A 108 -16.34 4.81 -10.48
CA SER A 108 -17.47 4.75 -9.54
C SER A 108 -17.20 5.57 -8.27
N ARG A 109 -18.25 6.23 -7.75
CA ARG A 109 -18.24 6.82 -6.41
C ARG A 109 -18.70 5.79 -5.39
N VAL A 110 -17.91 5.57 -4.35
CA VAL A 110 -18.17 4.55 -3.34
C VAL A 110 -18.23 5.19 -1.96
N TYR A 111 -19.32 4.96 -1.22
CA TYR A 111 -19.44 5.36 0.18
C TYR A 111 -19.18 4.18 1.10
N VAL A 112 -18.23 4.36 2.02
CA VAL A 112 -17.84 3.38 3.03
C VAL A 112 -18.14 3.97 4.42
N PRO A 113 -19.26 3.58 5.08
CA PRO A 113 -19.69 4.15 6.36
C PRO A 113 -18.65 4.05 7.48
N ALA A 114 -17.82 3.01 7.46
CA ALA A 114 -16.71 2.80 8.40
C ALA A 114 -15.67 3.94 8.36
N TYR A 115 -15.58 4.64 7.23
CA TYR A 115 -14.68 5.77 7.01
C TYR A 115 -15.40 7.12 7.01
N ARG A 116 -16.66 7.22 7.46
CA ARG A 116 -17.40 8.51 7.45
C ARG A 116 -16.66 9.70 8.09
N ASN A 117 -15.80 9.43 9.07
CA ASN A 117 -15.00 10.45 9.77
C ASN A 117 -13.67 10.79 9.06
N LEU A 118 -13.37 10.15 7.92
CA LEU A 118 -12.16 10.31 7.12
C LEU A 118 -12.55 10.57 5.66
N GLY A 119 -12.29 11.77 5.15
CA GLY A 119 -12.69 12.13 3.78
C GLY A 119 -14.21 12.09 3.54
N GLY A 120 -15.02 12.15 4.61
CA GLY A 120 -16.48 12.01 4.54
C GLY A 120 -16.97 10.60 4.20
N GLY A 121 -16.08 9.60 4.16
CA GLY A 121 -16.40 8.23 3.78
C GLY A 121 -16.65 8.01 2.29
N TRP A 122 -16.41 9.02 1.44
CA TRP A 122 -16.58 8.93 0.00
C TRP A 122 -15.24 8.74 -0.72
N PHE A 123 -15.23 7.79 -1.64
CA PHE A 123 -14.06 7.42 -2.43
C PHE A 123 -14.40 7.33 -3.91
N THR A 124 -13.37 7.42 -4.74
CA THR A 124 -13.43 7.14 -6.17
C THR A 124 -12.67 5.84 -6.46
N ALA A 125 -13.27 4.94 -7.23
CA ALA A 125 -12.59 3.77 -7.76
C ALA A 125 -11.57 4.20 -8.83
N GLN A 126 -10.28 4.24 -8.47
CA GLN A 126 -9.22 4.79 -9.32
C GLN A 126 -8.07 3.80 -9.56
N ASP A 127 -8.08 2.67 -8.88
CA ASP A 127 -7.02 1.68 -8.98
C ASP A 127 -7.58 0.25 -8.96
N THR A 128 -6.71 -0.71 -9.25
CA THR A 128 -6.96 -2.14 -9.13
C THR A 128 -5.81 -2.80 -8.37
N GLY A 129 -5.88 -4.10 -8.13
CA GLY A 129 -4.76 -4.83 -7.56
C GLY A 129 -4.84 -6.31 -7.81
N GLY A 130 -3.69 -6.97 -7.93
CA GLY A 130 -3.64 -8.40 -8.23
C GLY A 130 -4.43 -9.24 -7.22
N ALA A 131 -4.45 -8.82 -5.95
CA ALA A 131 -5.18 -9.43 -4.85
C ALA A 131 -6.57 -8.81 -4.56
N ILE A 132 -6.92 -7.71 -5.23
CA ILE A 132 -8.19 -7.01 -5.05
C ILE A 132 -9.21 -7.57 -6.04
N ARG A 133 -9.79 -8.72 -5.68
CA ARG A 133 -10.72 -9.49 -6.52
C ARG A 133 -12.03 -9.75 -5.78
N GLY A 134 -13.15 -9.70 -6.52
CA GLY A 134 -14.49 -9.90 -6.00
C GLY A 134 -14.96 -8.76 -5.10
N ARG A 135 -15.63 -9.10 -3.99
CA ARG A 135 -16.15 -8.15 -2.99
C ARG A 135 -15.05 -7.70 -2.03
N HIS A 136 -13.95 -7.20 -2.58
CA HIS A 136 -12.78 -6.73 -1.85
C HIS A 136 -12.39 -5.34 -2.39
N ILE A 137 -12.24 -4.38 -1.49
CA ILE A 137 -11.72 -3.04 -1.80
C ILE A 137 -10.49 -2.78 -0.93
N ASP A 138 -9.54 -2.00 -1.44
CA ASP A 138 -8.40 -1.50 -0.67
C ASP A 138 -8.41 0.03 -0.62
N VAL A 139 -8.24 0.60 0.56
CA VAL A 139 -8.34 2.05 0.80
C VAL A 139 -6.95 2.68 0.74
N TYR A 140 -6.78 3.66 -0.15
CA TYR A 140 -5.53 4.39 -0.24
C TYR A 140 -5.34 5.27 1.00
N ARG A 141 -4.28 5.02 1.77
CA ARG A 141 -4.01 5.69 3.04
C ARG A 141 -2.52 6.09 3.13
N PRO A 142 -2.16 7.08 3.96
CA PRO A 142 -0.77 7.44 4.15
C PRO A 142 0.01 6.26 4.77
N PRO A 143 1.33 6.17 4.49
CA PRO A 143 2.21 5.26 5.18
C PRO A 143 2.06 5.41 6.70
N PRO A 144 1.95 4.30 7.45
CA PRO A 144 1.79 4.37 8.88
C PRO A 144 3.08 4.84 9.57
N PRO A 145 2.99 5.44 10.76
CA PRO A 145 4.18 5.84 11.52
C PRO A 145 5.02 4.65 12.03
N SER A 146 4.50 3.42 11.95
CA SER A 146 5.22 2.19 12.31
C SER A 146 5.11 1.16 11.17
N PRO A 147 6.21 0.47 10.82
CA PRO A 147 6.20 -0.58 9.79
C PRO A 147 5.29 -1.77 10.14
N THR A 148 5.01 -2.01 11.42
CA THR A 148 4.15 -3.13 11.86
C THR A 148 2.66 -2.78 11.88
N ASN A 149 2.29 -1.53 11.58
CA ASN A 149 0.89 -1.14 11.50
C ASN A 149 0.30 -1.53 10.14
N LEU A 150 -0.40 -2.66 10.15
CA LEU A 150 -1.02 -3.26 8.96
C LEU A 150 -2.28 -2.51 8.50
N GLY A 151 -2.73 -1.50 9.25
CA GLY A 151 -3.98 -0.79 9.00
C GLY A 151 -5.19 -1.52 9.59
N ARG A 152 -6.35 -1.31 8.98
CA ARG A 152 -7.62 -1.90 9.41
C ARG A 152 -8.06 -2.93 8.38
N TYR A 153 -8.39 -4.13 8.85
CA TYR A 153 -9.06 -5.14 8.05
C TYR A 153 -10.49 -5.30 8.57
N MET A 154 -11.48 -5.17 7.70
CA MET A 154 -12.90 -5.21 8.06
C MET A 154 -13.64 -6.11 7.08
N THR A 155 -14.46 -7.02 7.61
CA THR A 155 -15.33 -7.89 6.81
C THR A 155 -16.78 -7.46 6.95
N ASP A 156 -17.64 -7.97 6.07
CA ASP A 156 -19.10 -7.81 6.16
C ASP A 156 -19.58 -6.35 6.17
N GLN A 157 -18.76 -5.45 5.61
CA GLN A 157 -19.09 -4.04 5.49
C GLN A 157 -20.06 -3.82 4.34
N ARG A 158 -21.11 -3.04 4.61
CA ARG A 158 -22.00 -2.53 3.57
C ARG A 158 -21.42 -1.24 3.01
N ILE A 159 -21.32 -1.18 1.69
CA ILE A 159 -20.91 0.03 0.95
C ILE A 159 -21.99 0.39 -0.05
N LEU A 160 -22.08 1.66 -0.40
CA LEU A 160 -22.91 2.14 -1.50
C LEU A 160 -22.02 2.42 -2.71
N VAL A 161 -22.41 1.94 -3.88
CA VAL A 161 -21.69 2.16 -5.13
C VAL A 161 -22.59 2.92 -6.10
N ILE A 162 -22.09 4.02 -6.63
CA ILE A 162 -22.69 4.80 -7.70
C ILE A 162 -21.77 4.64 -8.92
N PRO A 163 -22.20 3.93 -9.98
CA PRO A 163 -21.42 3.79 -11.20
C PRO A 163 -21.05 5.14 -11.84
N PRO A 164 -19.99 5.21 -12.66
CA PRO A 164 -19.69 6.41 -13.44
C PRO A 164 -20.87 6.73 -14.38
N ALA A 165 -21.04 8.03 -14.67
CA ALA A 165 -22.03 8.52 -15.63
C ALA A 165 -21.68 8.15 -17.08
#